data_AF-A0A522K7V3-F1
#
_entry.id   AF-A0A522K7V3-F1
#
_cell.length_a   1.000
_cell.length_b   1.000
_cell.length_c   1.000
_cell.angle_alpha   90.00
_cell.angle_beta   90.00
_cell.angle_gamma   90.00
#
_symmetry.space_group_name_H-M   'P 1'
#
loop_
_entity.id
_entity.type
_entity.pdbx_description
1 polymer ?
#
loop_
_entity_poly.entity_id
_entity_poly.type
_entity_poly.pdbx_seq_one_letter_code
_entity_poly.pdbx_strand_id
1 'polypeptide(L)'
;MTMPDERTRALLWAGGFLIELARDESLPIDVRQRAVVIARHFPTIEDISGMAQFRHSSGLGYELASPSEVAPWTKECRYGPLRYSTRLAWPEDG
;
A
#
# COMPACT_ATOMS: atom_id res chain seq x y z
N MET A 1 17.42 -6.63 11.15
CA MET A 1 16.05 -7.06 11.53
C MET A 1 15.16 -5.87 11.24
N THR A 2 14.11 -6.04 10.43
CA THR A 2 13.20 -4.92 10.07
C THR A 2 12.17 -4.72 11.17
N MET A 3 12.09 -3.50 11.71
CA MET A 3 11.20 -3.14 12.80
C MET A 3 9.73 -3.08 12.35
N PRO A 4 8.76 -3.23 13.27
CA PRO A 4 7.33 -3.22 12.93
C PRO A 4 6.87 -1.94 12.21
N ASP A 5 7.39 -0.79 12.62
CA ASP A 5 7.15 0.52 12.01
C ASP A 5 7.75 0.60 10.61
N GLU A 6 8.99 0.13 10.42
CA GLU A 6 9.64 0.05 9.11
C GLU A 6 8.85 -0.82 8.14
N ARG A 7 8.33 -1.96 8.61
CA ARG A 7 7.51 -2.87 7.81
C ARG A 7 6.18 -2.26 7.42
N THR A 8 5.51 -1.62 8.38
CA THR A 8 4.23 -0.93 8.17
C THR A 8 4.41 0.19 7.15
N ARG A 9 5.47 1.00 7.30
CA ARG A 9 5.84 2.05 6.36
C ARG A 9 6.07 1.51 4.94
N ALA A 10 6.82 0.42 4.81
CA ALA A 10 7.10 -0.19 3.51
C ALA A 10 5.83 -0.68 2.80
N LEU A 11 4.88 -1.29 3.54
CA LEU A 11 3.59 -1.70 2.98
C LEU A 11 2.78 -0.50 2.49
N LEU A 12 2.68 0.55 3.32
CA LEU A 12 1.92 1.76 2.95
C LEU A 12 2.51 2.46 1.73
N TRP A 13 3.84 2.55 1.64
CA TRP A 13 4.53 3.10 0.48
C TRP A 13 4.35 2.27 -0.78
N ALA A 14 4.53 0.95 -0.70
CA ALA A 14 4.31 0.08 -1.84
C ALA A 14 2.89 0.23 -2.39
N GLY A 15 1.88 0.29 -1.51
CA GLY A 15 0.50 0.56 -1.91
C GLY A 15 0.35 1.89 -2.64
N GLY A 16 0.88 2.99 -2.08
CA GLY A 16 0.83 4.29 -2.74
C GLY A 16 1.58 4.33 -4.07
N PHE A 17 2.73 3.68 -4.17
CA PHE A 17 3.50 3.58 -5.39
C PHE A 17 2.77 2.81 -6.49
N LEU A 18 1.99 1.78 -6.16
CA LEU A 18 1.14 1.10 -7.14
C LEU A 18 0.07 2.03 -7.74
N ILE A 19 -0.44 3.00 -6.98
CA ILE A 19 -1.36 4.03 -7.49
C ILE A 19 -0.63 4.95 -8.46
N GLU A 20 0.60 5.34 -8.14
CA GLU A 20 1.44 6.18 -9.01
C GLU A 20 1.71 5.47 -10.33
N LEU A 21 2.19 4.23 -10.29
CA LEU A 21 2.45 3.43 -11.48
C LEU A 21 1.19 3.24 -12.35
N ALA A 22 0.04 2.98 -11.74
CA ALA A 22 -1.20 2.82 -12.50
C ALA A 22 -1.63 4.10 -13.23
N ARG A 23 -1.32 5.27 -12.67
CA ARG A 23 -1.75 6.59 -13.18
C ARG A 23 -0.71 7.29 -14.05
N ASP A 24 0.53 6.80 -14.08
CA ASP A 24 1.60 7.41 -14.87
C ASP A 24 1.49 7.01 -16.35
N GLU A 25 0.99 7.93 -17.17
CA GLU A 25 0.83 7.75 -18.62
C GLU A 25 2.16 7.70 -19.39
N SER A 26 3.29 8.05 -18.76
CA SER A 26 4.61 7.88 -19.38
C SER A 26 5.12 6.44 -19.36
N LEU A 27 4.49 5.56 -18.56
CA LEU A 27 4.85 4.16 -18.44
C LEU A 27 4.15 3.29 -19.49
N PRO A 28 4.78 2.18 -19.91
CA PRO A 28 4.14 1.19 -20.77
C PRO A 28 2.80 0.69 -20.20
N ILE A 29 1.83 0.44 -21.09
CA ILE A 29 0.49 0.01 -20.68
C ILE A 29 0.51 -1.27 -19.85
N ASP A 30 1.40 -2.22 -20.16
CA ASP A 30 1.51 -3.49 -19.44
C ASP A 30 1.99 -3.29 -18.00
N VAL A 31 2.88 -2.32 -17.75
CA VAL A 31 3.32 -1.95 -16.39
C VAL A 31 2.16 -1.36 -15.60
N ARG A 32 1.41 -0.42 -16.20
CA ARG A 32 0.26 0.23 -15.57
C ARG A 32 -0.85 -0.78 -15.24
N GLN A 33 -1.16 -1.68 -16.18
CA GLN A 33 -2.14 -2.75 -15.98
C GLN A 33 -1.71 -3.73 -14.87
N ARG A 34 -0.42 -4.12 -14.83
CA ARG A 34 0.11 -4.93 -13.72
C ARG A 34 -0.03 -4.23 -12.38
N ALA A 35 0.27 -2.92 -12.31
CA ALA A 35 0.09 -2.14 -11.09
C ALA A 35 -1.38 -2.16 -10.62
N VAL A 36 -2.35 -2.01 -11.53
CA VAL A 36 -3.78 -2.14 -11.21
C VAL A 36 -4.14 -3.53 -10.69
N VAL A 37 -3.66 -4.59 -11.34
CA VAL A 37 -3.93 -5.98 -10.90
C VAL A 37 -3.36 -6.22 -9.50
N ILE A 38 -2.11 -5.82 -9.25
CA ILE A 38 -1.48 -5.99 -7.93
C ILE A 38 -2.24 -5.17 -6.87
N ALA A 39 -2.55 -3.91 -7.16
CA ALA A 39 -3.25 -3.01 -6.23
C ALA A 39 -4.61 -3.54 -5.76
N ARG A 40 -5.31 -4.35 -6.57
CA ARG A 40 -6.60 -4.98 -6.19
C ARG A 40 -6.46 -6.01 -5.08
N HIS A 41 -5.29 -6.59 -4.91
CA HIS A 41 -5.01 -7.66 -3.94
C HIS A 41 -3.98 -7.25 -2.89
N PHE A 42 -3.37 -6.08 -3.05
CA PHE A 42 -2.41 -5.55 -2.12
C PHE A 42 -3.12 -4.99 -0.87
N PRO A 43 -2.57 -5.19 0.34
CA PRO A 43 -3.22 -4.73 1.56
C PRO A 43 -3.43 -3.21 1.57
N THR A 44 -4.63 -2.81 1.93
CA THR A 44 -4.99 -1.40 2.15
C THR A 44 -4.53 -0.93 3.52
N ILE A 45 -4.53 0.38 3.75
CA ILE A 45 -4.27 0.95 5.08
C ILE A 45 -5.26 0.42 6.13
N GLU A 46 -6.50 0.13 5.73
CA GLU A 46 -7.51 -0.46 6.62
C GLU A 46 -7.16 -1.93 6.97
N ASP A 47 -6.72 -2.73 5.99
CA ASP A 47 -6.23 -4.10 6.23
C ASP A 47 -5.01 -4.11 7.17
N ILE A 48 -4.05 -3.21 6.92
CA ILE A 48 -2.83 -3.04 7.72
C ILE A 48 -3.18 -2.63 9.15
N SER A 49 -4.13 -1.71 9.32
CA SER A 49 -4.62 -1.30 10.64
C SER A 49 -5.24 -2.47 11.38
N GLY A 50 -6.05 -3.30 10.72
CA GLY A 50 -6.61 -4.52 11.29
C GLY A 50 -5.52 -5.50 11.72
N MET A 51 -4.54 -5.76 10.85
CA MET A 51 -3.40 -6.65 11.15
C MET A 51 -2.56 -6.15 12.33
N ALA A 52 -2.33 -4.84 12.44
CA ALA A 52 -1.60 -4.24 13.57
C ALA A 52 -2.31 -4.45 14.92
N GLN A 53 -3.65 -4.47 14.94
CA GLN A 53 -4.42 -4.72 16.17
C GLN A 53 -4.27 -6.17 16.67
N PHE A 54 -4.05 -7.14 15.77
CA PHE A 54 -3.84 -8.54 16.14
C PHE A 54 -2.45 -8.83 16.73
N ARG A 55 -1.54 -7.84 16.76
CA ARG A 55 -0.19 -7.93 17.35
C ARG A 55 -0.18 -8.49 18.77
N HIS A 56 -1.26 -8.33 19.52
CA HIS A 56 -1.34 -8.70 20.94
C HIS A 56 -1.84 -10.12 21.22
N SER A 57 -2.33 -10.85 20.21
CA SER A 57 -3.11 -12.08 20.46
C SER A 57 -2.30 -13.38 20.44
N SER A 58 -1.18 -13.42 19.73
CA SER A 58 -0.35 -14.63 19.63
C SER A 58 0.99 -14.23 19.06
N GLY A 59 2.10 -14.51 19.76
CA GLY A 59 3.48 -14.14 19.39
C GLY A 59 4.03 -14.76 18.08
N LEU A 60 3.16 -15.09 17.14
CA LEU A 60 3.43 -15.63 15.81
C LEU A 60 3.05 -14.64 14.68
N GLY A 61 2.57 -13.44 15.01
CA GLY A 61 2.21 -12.42 14.02
C GLY A 61 3.43 -11.71 13.43
N TYR A 62 3.37 -11.37 12.14
CA TYR A 62 4.23 -10.32 11.58
C TYR A 62 3.92 -9.02 12.32
N GLU A 63 4.71 -8.65 13.32
CA GLU A 63 4.48 -7.41 14.06
C GLU A 63 4.42 -6.22 13.08
N LEU A 64 3.25 -5.59 12.99
CA LEU A 64 3.04 -4.30 12.33
C LEU A 64 2.77 -3.27 13.42
N ALA A 65 3.27 -2.06 13.22
CA ALA A 65 2.84 -0.90 13.99
C ALA A 65 1.50 -0.41 13.42
N SER A 66 0.75 0.36 14.20
CA SER A 66 -0.41 1.05 13.66
C SER A 66 0.05 2.06 12.59
N PRO A 67 -0.65 2.19 11.45
CA PRO A 67 -0.35 3.24 10.47
C PRO A 67 -0.32 4.68 11.04
N SER A 68 -1.00 4.92 12.18
CA SER A 68 -0.98 6.21 12.89
C SER A 68 0.30 6.45 13.70
N GLU A 69 1.05 5.39 14.03
CA GLU A 69 2.31 5.46 14.81
C GLU A 69 3.52 5.64 13.91
N VAL A 70 3.40 5.26 12.63
CA VAL A 70 4.43 5.53 11.63
C VAL A 70 4.38 7.02 11.30
N ALA A 71 5.50 7.73 11.50
CA ALA A 71 5.75 9.13 11.12
C ALA A 71 5.19 9.47 9.72
N PRO A 72 4.99 10.74 9.32
CA PRO A 72 4.17 11.08 8.14
C PRO A 72 4.81 10.61 6.82
N TRP A 73 4.63 9.33 6.52
CA TRP A 73 5.02 8.57 5.34
C TRP A 73 4.21 9.02 4.11
N THR A 74 3.09 9.71 4.35
CA THR A 74 2.22 10.34 3.35
C THR A 74 2.93 11.39 2.51
N LYS A 75 4.08 11.93 2.95
CA LYS A 75 4.89 12.86 2.15
C LYS A 75 5.57 12.20 0.95
N GLU A 76 5.70 10.88 0.97
CA GLU A 76 6.45 10.11 -0.03
C GLU A 76 5.54 9.47 -1.09
N CYS A 77 4.22 9.44 -0.87
CA CYS A 77 3.26 8.94 -1.85
C CYS A 77 2.37 10.08 -2.37
N ARG A 78 2.47 10.40 -3.66
CA ARG A 78 1.71 11.48 -4.32
C ARG A 78 0.19 11.34 -4.13
N TYR A 79 -0.31 10.11 -4.12
CA TYR A 79 -1.75 9.82 -4.01
C TYR A 79 -2.16 9.21 -2.66
N GLY A 80 -1.24 9.18 -1.68
CA GLY A 80 -1.47 8.49 -0.41
C GLY A 80 -1.44 6.96 -0.54
N PRO A 81 -1.95 6.23 0.47
CA PRO A 81 -1.90 4.76 0.48
C PRO A 81 -3.02 4.17 -0.38
N LEU A 82 -2.96 2.86 -0.62
CA LEU A 82 -4.15 2.11 -0.99
C LEU A 82 -5.17 2.12 0.14
N ARG A 83 -6.43 2.33 -0.24
CA ARG A 83 -7.61 2.30 0.63
C ARG A 83 -8.64 1.38 0.01
N TYR A 84 -9.61 0.90 0.79
CA TYR A 84 -10.78 0.20 0.23
C TYR A 84 -11.55 1.03 -0.81
N SER A 85 -11.53 2.35 -0.65
CA SER A 85 -12.16 3.29 -1.57
C SER A 85 -11.30 3.58 -2.81
N THR A 86 -10.05 3.14 -2.88
CA THR A 86 -9.20 3.37 -4.04
C THR A 86 -9.79 2.65 -5.24
N ARG A 87 -10.19 3.43 -6.25
CA ARG A 87 -10.61 2.94 -7.55
C ARG A 87 -9.56 3.32 -8.58
N LEU A 88 -9.00 2.31 -9.24
CA LEU A 88 -8.09 2.47 -10.37
C LEU A 88 -8.83 2.08 -11.64
N ALA A 89 -8.90 3.01 -12.59
CA ALA A 89 -9.40 2.71 -13.93
C ALA A 89 -8.47 1.68 -14.58
N TRP A 90 -9.03 0.83 -15.44
CA TRP A 90 -8.22 -0.05 -16.27
C TRP A 90 -7.51 0.80 -17.34
N PRO A 91 -6.17 0.74 -17.46
CA PRO A 91 -5.46 1.43 -18.52
C PRO A 91 -5.78 0.81 -19.87
N GLU A 92 -6.21 1.64 -20.81
CA GLU A 92 -6.45 1.29 -22.21
C GLU A 92 -5.40 1.99 -23.09
N ASP A 93 -5.16 1.45 -24.28
CA ASP A 93 -4.27 2.09 -25.27
C ASP A 93 -4.93 3.40 -25.72
N GLY A 94 -4.18 4.50 -25.58
CA GLY A 94 -4.56 5.83 -26.04
C GLY A 94 -4.10 6.11 -27.46
#